data_AF-A0A0F9N7G1-F1
#
_entry.id   AF-A0A0F9N7G1-F1
#
_cell.length_a   1.000
_cell.length_b   1.000
_cell.length_c   1.000
_cell.angle_alpha   90.00
_cell.angle_beta   90.00
_cell.angle_gamma   90.00
#
_symmetry.space_group_name_H-M   'P 1'
#
loop_
_entity.id
_entity.type
_entity.pdbx_description
1 polymer ?
#
loop_
_entity_poly.entity_id
_entity_poly.type
_entity_poly.pdbx_seq_one_letter_code
_entity_poly.pdbx_strand_id
1 'polypeptide(L)'
;MTRGRLTMRADLERNTENATDAHGHPATPVFSVIGRIATWVYSKVRREITDGGKLTVIEDVRAFFSKNADVQQADEISDIRDRLGQIVMPGRYRIETIQRKRRHQEAGLLKVMS
;
A
#
# COMPACT_ATOMS: atom_id res chain seq x y z
N MET A 1 0.18 -22.22 -2.96
CA MET A 1 -0.52 -21.79 -4.18
C MET A 1 -1.00 -20.36 -3.92
N THR A 2 -0.39 -19.33 -4.52
CA THR A 2 -0.66 -17.92 -4.12
C THR A 2 -1.67 -17.20 -5.02
N ARG A 3 -1.74 -17.57 -6.31
CA ARG A 3 -2.69 -16.95 -7.25
C ARG A 3 -4.15 -17.08 -6.83
N GLY A 4 -4.54 -18.20 -6.22
CA GLY A 4 -5.91 -18.41 -5.72
C GLY A 4 -6.30 -17.53 -4.53
N ARG A 5 -5.34 -16.86 -3.88
CA ARG A 5 -5.60 -15.97 -2.72
C ARG A 5 -5.61 -14.48 -3.08
N LEU A 6 -5.22 -14.09 -4.30
CA LEU A 6 -5.25 -12.68 -4.75
C LEU A 6 -6.66 -12.29 -5.22
N THR A 7 -7.57 -12.15 -4.26
CA THR A 7 -9.00 -11.91 -4.50
C THR A 7 -9.34 -10.43 -4.71
N MET A 8 -8.44 -9.50 -4.39
CA MET A 8 -8.67 -8.05 -4.44
C MET A 8 -7.91 -7.39 -5.60
N ARG A 9 -8.23 -6.13 -5.89
CA ARG A 9 -7.56 -5.28 -6.87
C ARG A 9 -7.17 -3.96 -6.20
N ALA A 10 -5.92 -3.57 -6.40
CA ALA A 10 -5.37 -2.31 -5.92
C ALA A 10 -4.99 -1.42 -7.10
N ASP A 11 -5.37 -0.15 -7.04
CA ASP A 11 -4.87 0.87 -7.96
C ASP A 11 -3.56 1.40 -7.41
N LEU A 12 -2.46 1.09 -8.11
CA LEU A 12 -1.11 1.45 -7.72
C LEU A 12 -0.70 2.72 -8.44
N GLU A 13 -0.13 3.64 -7.66
CA GLU A 13 0.36 4.93 -8.09
C GLU A 13 1.84 5.07 -7.75
N ARG A 14 2.59 5.70 -8.65
CA ARG A 14 4.02 5.96 -8.46
C ARG A 14 4.29 7.46 -8.56
N ASN A 15 5.13 7.96 -7.67
CA ASN A 15 5.63 9.32 -7.78
C ASN A 15 6.48 9.43 -9.05
N THR A 16 6.11 10.34 -9.94
CA THR A 16 6.83 10.65 -11.17
C THR A 16 7.66 11.93 -11.06
N GLU A 17 7.48 12.69 -9.98
CA GLU A 17 8.25 13.90 -9.74
C GLU A 17 9.64 13.57 -9.20
N ASN A 18 10.64 13.84 -10.02
CA ASN A 18 12.06 13.62 -9.72
C ASN A 18 12.85 14.95 -9.69
N ALA A 19 12.19 16.10 -9.85
CA ALA A 19 12.87 17.39 -9.85
C ALA A 19 13.00 17.99 -8.45
N THR A 20 14.01 18.85 -8.31
CA THR A 20 14.05 19.85 -7.26
C THR A 20 13.43 21.15 -7.78
N ASP A 21 12.80 21.93 -6.90
CA ASP A 21 12.34 23.28 -7.26
C ASP A 21 13.53 24.22 -7.54
N ALA A 22 13.24 25.45 -7.96
CA ALA A 22 14.25 26.47 -8.27
C ALA A 22 15.15 26.85 -7.06
N HIS A 23 14.78 26.42 -5.86
CA HIS A 23 15.50 26.66 -4.61
C HIS A 23 16.19 25.39 -4.07
N GLY A 24 16.18 24.28 -4.83
CA GLY A 24 16.81 23.02 -4.45
C GLY A 24 16.02 22.21 -3.43
N HIS A 25 14.77 22.56 -3.14
CA HIS A 25 13.89 21.74 -2.32
C HIS A 25 13.28 20.61 -3.15
N PRO A 26 12.91 19.47 -2.53
CA PRO A 26 12.16 18.43 -3.23
C PRO A 26 10.86 18.99 -3.80
N ALA A 27 10.61 18.78 -5.10
CA ALA A 27 9.36 19.19 -5.70
C ALA A 27 8.18 18.40 -5.10
N THR A 28 6.97 18.97 -5.22
CA THR A 28 5.75 18.35 -4.71
C THR A 28 5.52 17.02 -5.42
N PRO A 29 5.36 15.89 -4.69
CA PRO A 29 5.16 14.59 -5.31
C PRO A 29 3.94 14.59 -6.24
N VAL A 30 4.12 14.06 -7.45
CA VAL A 30 3.04 13.86 -8.42
C VAL A 30 2.86 12.37 -8.61
N PHE A 31 1.76 11.85 -8.09
CA PHE A 31 1.43 10.43 -8.19
C PHE A 31 0.61 10.17 -9.46
N SER A 32 1.06 9.21 -10.27
CA SER A 32 0.32 8.74 -11.45
C SER A 32 -0.01 7.26 -11.32
N VAL A 33 -1.21 6.87 -11.77
CA VAL A 33 -1.64 5.47 -11.75
C VAL A 33 -0.81 4.67 -12.75
N ILE A 34 -0.03 3.72 -12.24
CA ILE A 34 0.78 2.80 -13.07
C ILE A 34 0.02 1.53 -13.44
N GLY A 35 -1.03 1.18 -12.67
CA GLY A 35 -1.96 0.14 -13.07
C GLY A 35 -2.76 -0.47 -11.93
N ARG A 36 -3.77 -1.26 -12.32
CA ARG A 36 -4.61 -2.03 -11.39
C ARG A 36 -4.06 -3.44 -11.23
N ILE A 37 -3.58 -3.77 -10.04
CA ILE A 37 -2.89 -5.03 -9.75
C ILE A 37 -3.68 -5.97 -8.84
N ALA A 38 -3.51 -7.27 -9.04
CA ALA A 38 -4.10 -8.28 -8.16
C ALA A 38 -3.38 -8.34 -6.81
N THR A 39 -4.15 -8.20 -5.74
CA THR A 39 -3.62 -8.18 -4.36
C THR A 39 -4.52 -8.96 -3.40
N TRP A 40 -4.04 -9.13 -2.18
CA TRP A 40 -4.85 -9.51 -1.03
C TRP A 40 -4.33 -8.76 0.19
N VAL A 41 -5.18 -7.96 0.81
CA VAL A 41 -4.82 -7.09 1.93
C VAL A 41 -5.41 -7.66 3.22
N TYR A 42 -4.64 -7.59 4.31
CA TYR A 42 -5.04 -8.08 5.63
C TYR A 42 -4.36 -7.27 6.73
N SER A 43 -5.02 -7.18 7.88
CA SER A 43 -4.42 -6.65 9.10
C SER A 43 -3.80 -7.81 9.89
N LYS A 44 -2.50 -7.73 10.20
CA LYS A 44 -1.77 -8.79 10.92
C LYS A 44 -1.94 -8.66 12.43
N VAL A 45 -1.98 -7.44 12.94
CA VAL A 45 -2.20 -7.12 14.36
C VAL A 45 -3.03 -5.86 14.43
N ARG A 46 -4.15 -5.92 15.17
CA ARG A 46 -4.89 -4.75 15.64
C ARG A 46 -4.82 -4.78 17.17
N ARG A 47 -3.98 -3.93 17.76
CA ARG A 47 -3.89 -3.76 19.21
C ARG A 47 -4.21 -2.32 19.56
N GLU A 48 -5.21 -2.13 20.41
CA GLU A 48 -5.53 -0.85 21.01
C GLU A 48 -4.66 -0.70 22.26
N ILE A 49 -3.76 0.27 22.26
CA ILE A 49 -2.97 0.63 23.44
C ILE A 49 -3.49 1.98 23.93
N THR A 50 -4.01 1.98 25.15
CA THR A 50 -4.37 3.21 25.87
C THR A 50 -3.20 3.55 26.77
N ASP A 51 -2.45 4.60 26.44
CA ASP A 51 -1.36 5.11 27.27
C ASP A 51 -1.66 6.58 27.64
N GLY A 52 -1.83 6.87 28.92
CA GLY A 52 -1.98 8.24 29.45
C GLY A 52 -3.09 9.11 28.84
N GLY A 53 -4.16 8.52 28.27
CA GLY A 53 -5.24 9.25 27.58
C GLY A 53 -5.08 9.38 26.06
N LYS A 54 -4.00 8.85 25.49
CA LYS A 54 -3.78 8.78 24.04
C LYS A 54 -4.07 7.36 23.54
N LEU A 55 -5.12 7.22 22.72
CA LEU A 55 -5.41 5.99 22.01
C LEU A 55 -4.46 5.88 20.81
N THR A 56 -3.52 4.94 20.86
CA THR A 56 -2.66 4.63 19.71
C THR A 56 -3.10 3.31 19.09
N VAL A 57 -3.67 3.39 17.88
CA VAL A 57 -3.99 2.21 17.09
C VAL A 57 -2.77 1.88 16.23
N ILE A 58 -2.05 0.81 16.60
CA ILE A 58 -1.01 0.25 15.74
C ILE A 58 -1.71 -0.77 14.84
N GLU A 59 -1.96 -0.38 13.60
CA GLU A 59 -2.48 -1.28 12.57
C GLU A 59 -1.33 -1.76 11.69
N ASP A 60 -0.95 -3.04 11.81
CA ASP A 60 0.03 -3.66 10.93
C ASP A 60 -0.69 -4.19 9.67
N VAL A 61 -0.92 -3.28 8.71
CA VAL A 61 -1.57 -3.62 7.45
C VAL A 61 -0.54 -4.23 6.48
N ARG A 62 -0.90 -5.36 5.87
CA ARG A 62 -0.06 -6.10 4.94
C ARG A 62 -0.80 -6.41 3.65
N ALA A 63 -0.05 -6.54 2.56
CA ALA A 63 -0.57 -6.95 1.27
C ALA A 63 0.27 -8.04 0.62
N PHE A 64 -0.38 -9.00 -0.04
CA PHE A 64 0.28 -9.95 -0.93
C PHE A 64 0.11 -9.53 -2.38
N PHE A 65 1.23 -9.50 -3.10
CA PHE A 65 1.26 -9.31 -4.54
C PHE A 65 1.81 -10.55 -5.24
N SER A 66 1.52 -10.66 -6.53
CA SER A 66 2.13 -11.70 -7.36
C SER A 66 3.67 -11.56 -7.33
N LYS A 67 4.41 -12.67 -7.48
CA LYS A 67 5.88 -12.65 -7.38
C LYS A 67 6.56 -11.62 -8.30
N ASN A 68 5.95 -11.36 -9.46
CA ASN A 68 6.48 -10.49 -10.51
C ASN A 68 5.63 -9.22 -10.66
N ALA A 69 4.83 -8.84 -9.66
CA ALA A 69 4.13 -7.57 -9.72
C ALA A 69 5.17 -6.44 -9.71
N ASP A 70 4.96 -5.42 -10.54
CA ASP A 70 5.72 -4.18 -10.48
C ASP A 70 5.19 -3.35 -9.30
N VAL A 71 5.69 -3.67 -8.12
CA VAL A 71 5.47 -2.92 -6.88
C VAL A 71 6.82 -2.48 -6.34
N GLN A 72 6.89 -1.23 -5.91
CA GLN A 72 8.10 -0.61 -5.38
C GLN A 72 7.81 0.03 -4.03
N GLN A 73 8.87 0.22 -3.25
CA GLN A 73 8.76 0.99 -2.02
C GLN A 73 8.44 2.45 -2.36
N ALA A 74 7.63 3.10 -1.53
CA ALA A 74 7.06 4.43 -1.74
C ALA A 74 6.01 4.55 -2.86
N ASP A 75 5.67 3.46 -3.57
CA ASP A 75 4.44 3.44 -4.34
C ASP A 75 3.24 3.59 -3.38
N GLU A 76 2.18 4.24 -3.87
CA GLU A 76 0.93 4.43 -3.14
C GLU A 76 -0.19 3.60 -3.75
N ILE A 77 -1.07 3.11 -2.90
CA ILE A 77 -2.30 2.44 -3.27
C ILE A 77 -3.43 3.42 -2.98
N SER A 78 -4.09 3.90 -4.03
CA SER A 78 -5.18 4.87 -3.87
C SER A 78 -6.52 4.22 -3.59
N ASP A 79 -6.71 2.97 -4.00
CA ASP A 79 -7.95 2.24 -3.82
C ASP A 79 -7.72 0.73 -3.74
N ILE A 80 -8.50 0.03 -2.90
CA ILE A 80 -8.49 -1.42 -2.74
C ILE A 80 -9.93 -1.93 -2.80
N ARG A 81 -10.25 -2.63 -3.89
CA ARG A 81 -11.58 -3.20 -4.13
C ARG A 81 -11.55 -4.70 -4.29
N ASP A 82 -12.68 -5.35 -4.02
CA ASP A 82 -12.89 -6.74 -4.43
C ASP A 82 -13.17 -6.83 -5.94
N ARG A 83 -13.40 -8.05 -6.46
CA ARG A 83 -13.72 -8.24 -7.89
C ARG A 83 -15.11 -7.73 -8.29
N LEU A 84 -15.99 -7.51 -7.32
CA LEU A 84 -17.33 -6.98 -7.54
C LEU A 84 -17.35 -5.44 -7.46
N GLY A 85 -16.20 -4.82 -7.14
CA GLY A 85 -16.04 -3.37 -7.06
C GLY A 85 -16.33 -2.79 -5.68
N GLN A 86 -16.55 -3.61 -4.66
CA GLN A 86 -16.76 -3.14 -3.29
C GLN A 86 -15.44 -2.71 -2.68
N ILE A 87 -15.43 -1.56 -1.99
CA ILE A 87 -14.26 -1.07 -1.25
C ILE A 87 -14.01 -2.03 -0.09
N VAL A 88 -12.84 -2.65 -0.06
CA VAL A 88 -12.44 -3.58 1.00
C VAL A 88 -11.74 -2.84 2.13
N MET A 89 -10.90 -1.86 1.77
CA MET A 89 -10.12 -1.10 2.72
C MET A 89 -10.06 0.37 2.30
N PRO A 90 -10.73 1.28 3.04
CA PRO A 90 -10.81 2.68 2.65
C PRO A 90 -9.56 3.47 3.01
N GLY A 91 -9.15 4.36 2.11
CA GLY A 91 -8.05 5.29 2.28
C GLY A 91 -6.84 4.96 1.40
N ARG A 92 -5.85 5.85 1.43
CA ARG A 92 -4.59 5.69 0.69
C ARG A 92 -3.55 4.99 1.56
N TYR A 93 -2.78 4.09 0.95
CA TYR A 93 -1.75 3.31 1.63
C TYR A 93 -0.43 3.38 0.89
N ARG A 94 0.64 3.74 1.57
CA ARG A 94 2.00 3.72 1.04
C ARG A 94 2.66 2.37 1.29
N ILE A 95 3.40 1.86 0.31
CA ILE A 95 4.22 0.66 0.44
C ILE A 95 5.53 1.02 1.16
N GLU A 96 5.69 0.54 2.39
CA GLU A 96 6.85 0.83 3.22
C GLU A 96 7.96 -0.21 3.11
N THR A 97 7.59 -1.48 3.00
CA THR A 97 8.56 -2.58 2.91
C THR A 97 8.07 -3.61 1.91
N ILE A 98 8.98 -4.25 1.18
CA ILE A 98 8.67 -5.37 0.29
C ILE A 98 9.57 -6.55 0.64
N GLN A 99 8.97 -7.66 1.04
CA GLN A 99 9.65 -8.92 1.23
C GLN A 99 9.33 -9.88 0.08
N ARG A 100 10.35 -10.24 -0.69
CA ARG A 100 10.21 -11.26 -1.74
C ARG A 100 10.20 -12.65 -1.09
N LYS A 101 9.09 -13.36 -1.22
CA LYS A 101 8.95 -14.76 -0.81
C LYS A 101 9.00 -15.66 -2.05
N ARG A 102 9.12 -16.98 -1.84
CA ARG A 102 9.27 -17.98 -2.93
C ARG A 102 8.20 -17.87 -4.03
N ARG A 103 6.95 -17.50 -3.68
CA ARG A 103 5.79 -17.51 -4.57
C ARG A 103 4.98 -16.21 -4.61
N HIS A 104 5.41 -15.16 -3.92
CA HIS A 104 4.73 -13.86 -3.84
C HIS A 104 5.65 -12.79 -3.26
N GLN A 105 5.22 -11.55 -3.35
CA GLN A 105 5.79 -10.43 -2.60
C GLN A 105 4.83 -10.10 -1.45
N GLU A 106 5.35 -9.89 -0.26
CA GLU A 106 4.60 -9.40 0.90
C GLU A 106 5.03 -7.96 1.17
N ALA A 107 4.07 -7.05 1.23
CA ALA A 107 4.32 -5.63 1.46
C ALA A 107 3.77 -5.18 2.81
N GLY A 108 4.54 -4.35 3.52
CA GLY A 108 4.03 -3.53 4.63
C GLY A 108 3.37 -2.29 4.09
N LEU A 109 2.15 -2.00 4.57
CA LEU A 109 1.38 -0.83 4.19
C LEU A 109 1.28 0.14 5.36
N LEU A 110 1.52 1.42 5.09
CA LEU A 110 1.28 2.51 6.02
C LEU A 110 0.15 3.37 5.48
N LYS A 111 -0.85 3.65 6.32
CA LYS A 111 -1.94 4.54 5.93
C LYS A 111 -1.41 5.97 5.76
N VAL A 112 -1.65 6.57 4.61
CA VAL A 112 -1.33 7.97 4.35
C VAL A 112 -2.47 8.80 4.91
N MET A 113 -2.18 9.64 5.90
CA MET A 113 -3.12 10.64 6.39
C MET A 113 -3.04 11.84 5.44
N SER A 114 -4.03 11.96 4.57
CA SER A 114 -4.29 13.16 3.78
C SER A 114 -4.95 14.23 4.63
#